data_AF-A0A060M8T5-F1
#
_entry.id   AF-A0A060M8T5-F1
#
_cell.length_a   1.000
_cell.length_b   1.000
_cell.length_c   1.000
_cell.angle_alpha   90.00
_cell.angle_beta   90.00
_cell.angle_gamma   90.00
#
_symmetry.space_group_name_H-M   'P 1'
#
loop_
_entity.id
_entity.type
_entity.pdbx_description
1 polymer ?
#
loop_
_entity_poly.entity_id
_entity_poly.type
_entity_poly.pdbx_seq_one_letter_code
_entity_poly.pdbx_strand_id
1 'polypeptide(L)'
;MEQSEVIQQLIEQKYRFSESACQYIEWNEKKGFRSKAFEWFYGNMMLLSAVNDKAMTSLLEEKLSRVTYLEILTFFKDEDEKANFQTYTKVVPLYRG
;
A
#
# COMPACT_ATOMS: atom_id res chain seq x y z
N MET A 1 -8.15 -6.08 14.79
CA MET A 1 -8.31 -6.56 13.41
C MET A 1 -7.04 -7.30 13.03
N GLU A 2 -7.15 -8.57 12.69
CA GLU A 2 -6.01 -9.39 12.29
C GLU A 2 -5.50 -8.97 10.90
N GLN A 3 -4.25 -9.28 10.57
CA GLN A 3 -3.66 -8.94 9.27
C GLN A 3 -4.44 -9.58 8.10
N SER A 4 -4.96 -10.79 8.29
CA SER A 4 -5.81 -11.51 7.35
C SER A 4 -7.09 -10.74 6.98
N GLU A 5 -7.75 -10.15 7.99
CA GLU A 5 -8.96 -9.34 7.81
C GLU A 5 -8.66 -8.06 7.02
N VAL A 6 -7.51 -7.42 7.31
CA VAL A 6 -7.05 -6.24 6.56
C VAL A 6 -6.79 -6.58 5.11
N ILE A 7 -6.09 -7.69 4.84
CA ILE A 7 -5.79 -8.15 3.49
C ILE A 7 -7.09 -8.40 2.72
N GLN A 8 -8.05 -9.10 3.33
CA GLN A 8 -9.34 -9.38 2.70
C GLN A 8 -10.08 -8.07 2.34
N GLN A 9 -10.14 -7.11 3.27
CA GLN A 9 -10.74 -5.80 3.02
C GLN A 9 -10.06 -5.07 1.85
N LEU A 10 -8.72 -5.08 1.80
CA LEU A 10 -7.98 -4.44 0.70
C LEU A 10 -8.31 -5.06 -0.65
N ILE A 11 -8.39 -6.40 -0.73
CA ILE A 11 -8.72 -7.11 -1.96
C ILE A 11 -10.15 -6.78 -2.42
N GLU A 12 -11.12 -6.80 -1.51
CA GLU A 12 -12.54 -6.55 -1.82
C GLU A 12 -12.80 -5.09 -2.24
N GLN A 13 -12.04 -4.14 -1.67
CA GLN A 13 -12.28 -2.72 -1.85
C GLN A 13 -11.30 -2.02 -2.79
N LYS A 14 -10.30 -2.72 -3.35
CA LYS A 14 -9.21 -2.10 -4.13
C LYS A 14 -9.67 -1.12 -5.22
N TYR A 15 -10.79 -1.41 -5.91
CA TYR A 15 -11.34 -0.56 -6.97
C TYR A 15 -12.12 0.67 -6.47
N ARG A 16 -12.31 0.81 -5.15
CA ARG A 16 -12.88 2.02 -4.52
C ARG A 16 -11.80 3.01 -4.10
N PHE A 17 -10.55 2.58 -4.02
CA PHE A 17 -9.43 3.44 -3.67
C PHE A 17 -8.89 4.19 -4.90
N SER A 18 -7.92 5.07 -4.67
CA SER A 18 -7.19 5.71 -5.76
C SER A 18 -6.55 4.67 -6.69
N GLU A 19 -6.33 5.04 -7.96
CA GLU A 19 -5.67 4.15 -8.93
C GLU A 19 -4.30 3.66 -8.44
N SER A 20 -3.52 4.55 -7.82
CA SER A 20 -2.22 4.22 -7.25
C SER A 20 -2.33 3.21 -6.10
N ALA A 21 -3.33 3.34 -5.21
CA ALA A 21 -3.59 2.34 -4.19
C ALA A 21 -4.02 1.00 -4.81
N CYS A 22 -4.90 1.02 -5.81
CA CYS A 22 -5.34 -0.20 -6.50
C CYS A 22 -4.15 -0.96 -7.10
N GLN A 23 -3.26 -0.26 -7.82
CA GLN A 23 -2.04 -0.83 -8.39
C GLN A 23 -1.11 -1.41 -7.31
N TYR A 24 -0.94 -0.71 -6.19
CA TYR A 24 -0.15 -1.19 -5.05
C TYR A 24 -0.73 -2.47 -4.43
N ILE A 25 -2.05 -2.54 -4.27
CA ILE A 25 -2.75 -3.71 -3.73
C ILE A 25 -2.61 -4.89 -4.69
N GLU A 26 -2.88 -4.71 -5.99
CA GLU A 26 -2.75 -5.79 -6.99
C GLU A 26 -1.31 -6.30 -7.11
N TRP A 27 -0.31 -5.41 -7.01
CA TRP A 27 1.08 -5.81 -6.99
C TRP A 27 1.42 -6.67 -5.75
N ASN A 28 0.91 -6.28 -4.58
CA ASN A 28 1.08 -7.04 -3.35
C ASN A 28 0.33 -8.38 -3.35
N GLU A 29 -0.85 -8.42 -3.95
CA GLU A 29 -1.67 -9.62 -4.10
C GLU A 29 -0.89 -10.71 -4.87
N LYS A 30 -0.19 -10.34 -5.96
CA LYS A 30 0.68 -11.26 -6.71
C LYS A 30 1.85 -11.83 -5.89
N LYS A 31 2.21 -11.15 -4.80
CA LYS A 31 3.24 -11.57 -3.84
C LYS A 31 2.66 -12.22 -2.58
N GLY A 32 1.34 -12.44 -2.55
CA GLY A 32 0.64 -12.97 -1.37
C GLY A 32 0.73 -12.07 -0.14
N PHE A 33 0.85 -10.75 -0.34
CA PHE A 33 1.01 -9.76 0.74
C PHE A 33 2.24 -10.00 1.64
N ARG A 34 3.31 -10.58 1.08
CA ARG A 34 4.59 -10.85 1.79
C ARG A 34 5.70 -9.86 1.47
N SER A 35 5.38 -8.71 0.87
CA SER A 35 6.40 -7.69 0.56
C SER A 35 6.80 -6.93 1.82
N LYS A 36 8.04 -6.42 1.82
CA LYS A 36 8.51 -5.52 2.91
C LYS A 36 7.74 -4.21 2.90
N ALA A 37 7.36 -3.72 1.70
CA ALA A 37 6.51 -2.54 1.56
C ALA A 37 5.15 -2.71 2.27
N PHE A 38 4.53 -3.88 2.15
CA PHE A 38 3.26 -4.16 2.83
C PHE A 38 3.43 -4.31 4.33
N GLU A 39 4.47 -5.00 4.79
CA GLU A 39 4.79 -5.11 6.22
C GLU A 39 4.94 -3.72 6.85
N TRP A 40 5.71 -2.83 6.20
CA TRP A 40 5.88 -1.45 6.65
C TRP A 40 4.56 -0.68 6.65
N PHE A 41 3.79 -0.76 5.56
CA PHE A 41 2.48 -0.10 5.46
C PHE A 41 1.54 -0.56 6.57
N TYR A 42 1.35 -1.87 6.73
CA TYR A 42 0.47 -2.46 7.73
C TYR A 42 0.87 -2.06 9.15
N GLY A 43 2.16 -2.14 9.48
CA GLY A 43 2.67 -1.71 10.78
C GLY A 43 2.40 -0.24 11.09
N ASN A 44 2.58 0.64 10.10
CA ASN A 44 2.26 2.07 10.26
C ASN A 44 0.77 2.32 10.42
N MET A 45 -0.08 1.64 9.67
CA MET A 45 -1.54 1.76 9.82
C MET A 45 -2.02 1.26 11.19
N MET A 46 -1.42 0.18 11.70
CA MET A 46 -1.69 -0.34 13.05
C MET A 46 -1.30 0.69 14.12
N LEU A 47 -0.13 1.28 13.99
CA LEU A 47 0.33 2.33 14.90
C LEU A 47 -0.58 3.57 14.84
N LEU A 48 -0.95 4.03 13.64
CA LEU A 48 -1.84 5.17 13.46
C LEU A 48 -3.24 4.89 14.03
N SER A 49 -3.74 3.67 13.91
CA SER A 49 -5.01 3.24 14.50
C SER A 49 -4.96 3.34 16.03
N ALA A 50 -3.89 2.86 16.65
CA ALA A 50 -3.70 2.92 18.09
C ALA A 50 -3.50 4.36 18.59
N VAL A 51 -2.70 5.18 17.89
CA VAL A 51 -2.37 6.55 18.32
C VAL A 51 -3.58 7.49 18.20
N ASN A 52 -4.38 7.34 17.16
CA ASN A 52 -5.51 8.24 16.90
C ASN A 52 -6.85 7.73 17.45
N ASP A 53 -6.86 6.59 18.14
CA ASP A 53 -8.08 5.88 18.58
C ASP A 53 -9.13 5.77 17.45
N LYS A 54 -8.66 5.44 16.25
CA LYS A 54 -9.47 5.33 15.04
C LYS A 54 -9.52 3.88 14.58
N ALA A 55 -10.68 3.44 14.10
CA ALA A 55 -10.82 2.14 13.46
C ALA A 55 -9.88 2.01 12.25
N MET A 56 -9.20 0.85 12.15
CA MET A 56 -8.30 0.54 11.04
C MET A 56 -8.98 0.71 9.68
N THR A 57 -10.24 0.26 9.55
CA THR A 57 -11.03 0.36 8.34
C THR A 57 -11.16 1.81 7.85
N SER A 58 -11.52 2.72 8.75
CA SER A 58 -11.66 4.16 8.45
C SER A 58 -10.33 4.80 8.07
N LEU A 59 -9.23 4.40 8.72
CA LEU A 59 -7.90 4.91 8.38
C LEU A 59 -7.43 4.42 7.01
N LEU A 60 -7.70 3.17 6.65
CA LEU A 60 -7.39 2.63 5.33
C LEU A 60 -8.16 3.37 4.24
N GLU A 61 -9.45 3.62 4.45
CA GLU A 61 -10.28 4.41 3.53
C GLU A 61 -9.75 5.85 3.40
N GLU A 62 -9.48 6.52 4.53
CA GLU A 62 -8.95 7.88 4.55
C GLU A 62 -7.61 7.97 3.80
N LYS A 63 -6.69 7.03 4.06
CA LYS A 63 -5.35 7.05 3.46
C LYS A 63 -5.37 6.65 1.99
N LEU A 64 -6.03 5.55 1.63
CA LEU A 64 -5.93 4.95 0.30
C LEU A 64 -6.87 5.59 -0.73
N SER A 65 -7.95 6.25 -0.31
CA SER A 65 -8.87 6.94 -1.22
C SER A 65 -8.21 8.10 -1.99
N ARG A 66 -7.17 8.72 -1.42
CA ARG A 66 -6.51 9.91 -1.99
C ARG A 66 -5.01 9.77 -2.20
N VAL A 67 -4.43 8.62 -1.88
CA VAL A 67 -2.98 8.43 -1.98
C VAL A 67 -2.51 8.55 -3.43
N THR A 68 -1.48 9.36 -3.63
CA THR A 68 -0.84 9.55 -4.92
C THR A 68 0.21 8.48 -5.18
N TYR A 69 0.61 8.32 -6.44
CA TYR A 69 1.71 7.42 -6.81
C TYR A 69 3.01 7.72 -6.04
N LEU A 70 3.37 9.00 -5.90
CA LEU A 70 4.58 9.41 -5.17
C LEU A 70 4.50 9.04 -3.69
N GLU A 71 3.33 9.15 -3.07
CA GLU A 71 3.12 8.70 -1.70
C GLU A 71 3.19 7.18 -1.57
N ILE A 72 2.66 6.42 -2.54
CA ILE A 72 2.82 4.95 -2.58
C ILE A 72 4.31 4.57 -2.60
N LEU A 73 5.14 5.28 -3.37
CA LEU A 73 6.58 5.01 -3.41
C LEU A 73 7.26 5.17 -2.04
N THR A 74 6.69 5.96 -1.11
CA THR A 74 7.24 6.09 0.25
C THR A 74 7.07 4.84 1.10
N PHE A 75 6.20 3.90 0.71
CA PHE A 75 5.98 2.64 1.41
C PHE A 75 7.14 1.66 1.18
N PHE A 76 7.89 1.84 0.10
CA PHE A 76 9.02 0.99 -0.26
C PHE A 76 10.29 1.47 0.44
N LYS A 77 10.78 0.68 1.39
CA LYS A 77 12.09 0.89 2.04
C LYS A 77 13.21 0.06 1.40
N ASP A 78 12.84 -0.83 0.49
CA ASP A 78 13.71 -1.69 -0.28
C ASP A 78 13.68 -1.21 -1.74
N GLU A 79 14.84 -0.83 -2.28
CA GLU A 79 14.93 -0.24 -3.63
C GLU A 79 14.64 -1.28 -4.72
N ASP A 80 14.87 -2.57 -4.49
CA ASP A 80 14.54 -3.62 -5.46
C ASP A 80 13.02 -3.81 -5.56
N GLU A 81 12.31 -3.81 -4.42
CA GLU A 81 10.84 -3.85 -4.42
C GLU A 81 10.24 -2.61 -5.10
N LYS A 82 10.83 -1.44 -4.85
CA LYS A 82 10.42 -0.18 -5.48
C LYS A 82 10.61 -0.21 -6.98
N ALA A 83 11.78 -0.63 -7.46
CA ALA A 83 12.07 -0.76 -8.89
C ALA A 83 11.13 -1.79 -9.55
N ASN A 84 10.83 -2.90 -8.86
CA ASN A 84 9.87 -3.90 -9.33
C ASN A 84 8.44 -3.33 -9.45
N PHE A 85 8.00 -2.53 -8.47
CA PHE A 85 6.71 -1.86 -8.53
C PHE A 85 6.64 -0.78 -9.62
N GLN A 86 7.70 0.00 -9.80
CA GLN A 86 7.81 0.98 -10.90
C GLN A 86 7.75 0.29 -12.27
N THR A 87 8.41 -0.86 -12.41
CA THR A 87 8.34 -1.69 -13.62
C THR A 87 6.92 -2.24 -13.84
N TYR A 88 6.27 -2.72 -12.78
CA TYR A 88 4.89 -3.21 -12.83
C TYR A 88 3.91 -2.14 -13.32
N THR A 89 4.06 -0.92 -12.78
CA THR A 89 3.23 0.24 -13.16
C THR A 89 3.65 0.89 -14.48
N LYS A 90 4.71 0.36 -15.13
CA LYS A 90 5.31 0.89 -16.37
C LYS A 90 5.72 2.37 -16.25
N VAL A 91 6.01 2.81 -15.03
CA VAL A 91 6.52 4.16 -14.78
C VAL A 91 8.03 4.11 -14.91
N VAL A 92 8.56 4.83 -15.90
CA VAL A 92 10.00 4.99 -16.06
C VAL A 92 10.46 6.05 -15.04
N PRO A 93 11.38 5.73 -14.11
CA PRO A 93 11.99 6.76 -13.29
C PRO A 93 12.76 7.72 -14.19
N LEU A 94 12.33 8.97 -14.25
CA LEU A 94 12.96 10.02 -15.06
C LEU A 94 14.35 10.43 -14.55
N TYR A 95 14.76 9.93 -13.38
CA TYR A 95 16.05 10.21 -12.76
C TYR A 95 16.86 8.92 -12.63
N ARG A 96 17.78 8.70 -13.57
CA ARG A 96 19.00 7.94 -13.30
C ARG A 96 20.05 8.97 -12.87
N GLY A 97 20.24 9.14 -11.58
CA GLY A 97 21.28 9.97 -10.97
C GLY A 97 22.30 9.08 -10.30
#